data_AF-A0A2N6VJH6-F1
#
_entry.id   AF-A0A2N6VJH6-F1
#
_cell.length_a   1.000
_cell.length_b   1.000
_cell.length_c   1.000
_cell.angle_alpha   90.00
_cell.angle_beta   90.00
_cell.angle_gamma   90.00
#
_symmetry.space_group_name_H-M   'P 1'
#
loop_
_entity.id
_entity.type
_entity.pdbx_description
1 polymer ?
#
loop_
_entity_poly.entity_id
_entity_poly.type
_entity_poly.pdbx_seq_one_letter_code
_entity_poly.pdbx_strand_id
1 'polypeptide(L)'
;SMSHAIGLGQMNLHGYLGRERIHYGSEEGLDFTNMYFYTVAFHAVRASMEIAKERGRTFEGFEDSKYASGEYFDKYTEQEWKPRTERVAQIFEEAGVQIPTQDDWAKLRDEVAKHGIYNQNLQAVPPTGSISYINNSTSSIHPIAAPVEIRKEGKIGRVYYPAPHMTNDNLEYFQDAYEIGPEKIIDTYAEATQHVDQGLSLTLFFKDTATTRDVNKAQIYAWTKGIKTV
;
A
#
# COMPACT_ATOMS: atom_id res chain seq x y z
N SER A 1 -10.61 13.84 -19.25
CA SER A 1 -10.99 12.42 -19.13
C SER A 1 -12.38 12.32 -18.52
N MET A 2 -13.26 11.51 -19.10
CA MET A 2 -14.62 11.26 -18.60
C MET A 2 -14.64 10.32 -17.38
N SER A 3 -13.53 9.61 -17.12
CA SER A 3 -13.37 8.74 -15.94
C SER A 3 -12.95 9.46 -14.67
N HIS A 4 -12.36 10.65 -14.80
CA HIS A 4 -11.74 11.39 -13.68
C HIS A 4 -10.76 10.54 -12.84
N ALA A 5 -10.19 9.47 -13.42
CA ALA A 5 -9.31 8.54 -12.71
C ALA A 5 -8.06 9.23 -12.17
N ILE A 6 -7.67 8.85 -10.94
CA ILE A 6 -6.46 9.30 -10.25
C ILE A 6 -5.70 8.08 -9.71
N GLY A 7 -4.47 8.30 -9.23
CA GLY A 7 -3.63 7.24 -8.65
C GLY A 7 -2.95 7.73 -7.37
N LEU A 8 -3.66 7.68 -6.25
CA LEU A 8 -3.10 7.91 -4.93
C LEU A 8 -2.21 6.72 -4.53
N GLY A 9 -0.92 6.97 -4.43
CA GLY A 9 0.08 5.97 -4.02
C GLY A 9 0.59 6.20 -2.61
N GLN A 10 1.23 5.17 -2.06
CA GLN A 10 1.87 5.20 -0.75
C GLN A 10 3.37 4.96 -0.90
N MET A 11 4.16 5.54 0.00
CA MET A 11 5.59 5.31 0.09
C MET A 11 6.03 5.32 1.55
N ASN A 12 7.30 4.98 1.79
CA ASN A 12 7.92 4.95 3.11
C ASN A 12 7.51 3.80 4.04
N LEU A 13 6.89 2.71 3.54
CA LEU A 13 6.43 1.64 4.42
C LEU A 13 7.57 1.06 5.26
N HIS A 14 8.69 0.71 4.63
CA HIS A 14 9.80 0.09 5.36
C HIS A 14 10.46 1.06 6.35
N GLY A 15 10.57 2.34 5.99
CA GLY A 15 11.07 3.38 6.90
C GLY A 15 10.16 3.58 8.12
N TYR A 16 8.83 3.50 7.92
CA TYR A 16 7.87 3.55 9.02
C TYR A 16 7.98 2.33 9.93
N LEU A 17 7.98 1.11 9.36
CA LEU A 17 8.13 -0.13 10.13
C LEU A 17 9.44 -0.12 10.93
N GLY A 18 10.55 0.29 10.31
CA GLY A 18 11.84 0.38 10.99
C GLY A 18 11.87 1.40 12.14
N ARG A 19 11.17 2.53 12.00
CA ARG A 19 10.98 3.51 13.08
C ARG A 19 10.21 2.92 14.25
N GLU A 20 9.14 2.17 13.96
CA GLU A 20 8.29 1.51 14.96
C GLU A 20 8.86 0.19 15.50
N ARG A 21 10.08 -0.18 15.09
CA ARG A 21 10.78 -1.43 15.45
C ARG A 21 10.00 -2.68 15.05
N ILE A 22 9.45 -2.67 13.84
CA ILE A 22 8.73 -3.78 13.23
C ILE A 22 9.56 -4.30 12.04
N HIS A 23 9.83 -5.60 12.01
CA HIS A 23 10.52 -6.21 10.88
C HIS A 23 9.61 -6.27 9.65
N TYR A 24 10.16 -5.93 8.48
CA TYR A 24 9.42 -6.06 7.23
C TYR A 24 8.97 -7.51 6.98
N GLY A 25 7.72 -7.69 6.58
CA GLY A 25 7.12 -9.00 6.32
C GLY A 25 6.92 -9.87 7.58
N SER A 26 7.06 -9.30 8.77
CA SER A 26 6.55 -9.91 10.00
C SER A 26 5.02 -9.84 10.05
N GLU A 27 4.40 -10.61 10.95
CA GLU A 27 2.95 -10.57 11.16
C GLU A 27 2.45 -9.15 11.46
N GLU A 28 3.16 -8.41 12.32
CA GLU A 28 2.87 -7.00 12.64
C GLU A 28 3.00 -6.10 11.41
N GLY A 29 4.02 -6.29 10.58
CA GLY A 29 4.21 -5.53 9.35
C GLY A 29 3.12 -5.78 8.31
N LEU A 30 2.68 -7.04 8.16
CA LEU A 30 1.57 -7.42 7.29
C LEU A 30 0.24 -6.87 7.81
N ASP A 31 0.00 -6.99 9.11
CA ASP A 31 -1.20 -6.47 9.78
C ASP A 31 -1.30 -4.93 9.69
N PHE A 32 -0.20 -4.22 9.94
CA PHE A 32 -0.15 -2.77 9.74
C PHE A 32 -0.47 -2.39 8.30
N THR A 33 0.14 -3.07 7.33
CA THR A 33 -0.07 -2.80 5.90
C THR A 33 -1.54 -2.98 5.53
N ASN A 34 -2.15 -4.09 5.96
CA ASN A 34 -3.56 -4.36 5.75
C ASN A 34 -4.44 -3.24 6.33
N MET A 35 -4.32 -2.96 7.63
CA MET A 35 -5.18 -1.99 8.31
C MET A 35 -4.95 -0.55 7.84
N TYR A 36 -3.74 -0.20 7.43
CA TYR A 36 -3.42 1.10 6.83
C TYR A 36 -4.14 1.27 5.49
N PHE A 37 -3.97 0.32 4.57
CA PHE A 37 -4.60 0.40 3.26
C PHE A 37 -6.13 0.26 3.32
N TYR A 38 -6.66 -0.50 4.27
CA TYR A 38 -8.08 -0.54 4.61
C TYR A 38 -8.61 0.86 4.96
N THR A 39 -7.92 1.55 5.86
CA THR A 39 -8.30 2.90 6.33
C THR A 39 -8.18 3.94 5.21
N VAL A 40 -7.11 3.87 4.39
CA VAL A 40 -6.94 4.76 3.24
C VAL A 40 -8.04 4.54 2.20
N ALA A 41 -8.39 3.28 1.90
CA ALA A 41 -9.45 2.97 0.95
C ALA A 41 -10.79 3.58 1.36
N PHE A 42 -11.17 3.46 2.64
CA PHE A 42 -12.38 4.09 3.18
C PHE A 42 -12.40 5.59 2.91
N HIS A 43 -11.33 6.29 3.30
CA HIS A 43 -11.27 7.74 3.14
C HIS A 43 -11.17 8.19 1.69
N ALA A 44 -10.50 7.43 0.82
CA ALA A 44 -10.44 7.73 -0.61
C ALA A 44 -11.82 7.63 -1.28
N VAL A 45 -12.58 6.56 -0.99
CA VAL A 45 -13.95 6.38 -1.51
C VAL A 45 -14.86 7.47 -0.96
N ARG A 46 -14.80 7.74 0.36
CA ARG A 46 -15.56 8.83 0.99
C ARG A 46 -15.26 10.18 0.35
N ALA A 47 -13.99 10.52 0.13
CA ALA A 47 -13.62 11.78 -0.50
C ALA A 47 -14.16 11.88 -1.94
N SER A 48 -14.06 10.80 -2.71
CA SER A 48 -14.61 10.75 -4.07
C SER A 48 -16.14 10.88 -4.09
N MET A 49 -16.83 10.30 -3.10
CA MET A 49 -18.27 10.44 -2.89
C MET A 49 -18.66 11.89 -2.57
N GLU A 50 -17.97 12.54 -1.63
CA GLU A 50 -18.22 13.94 -1.28
C GLU A 50 -17.99 14.86 -2.49
N ILE A 51 -16.95 14.62 -3.29
CA ILE A 51 -16.72 15.39 -4.53
C ILE A 51 -17.88 15.18 -5.53
N ALA A 52 -18.43 13.97 -5.66
CA ALA A 52 -19.58 13.72 -6.53
C ALA A 52 -20.82 14.47 -6.06
N LYS A 53 -21.06 14.45 -4.75
CA LYS A 53 -22.15 15.18 -4.08
C LYS A 53 -22.03 16.69 -4.27
N GLU A 54 -20.84 17.26 -4.05
CA GLU A 54 -20.56 18.68 -4.24
C GLU A 54 -20.71 19.12 -5.70
N ARG A 55 -20.24 18.29 -6.65
CA ARG A 55 -20.23 18.62 -8.09
C ARG A 55 -21.50 18.21 -8.82
N GLY A 56 -22.38 17.44 -8.19
CA GLY A 56 -23.62 16.91 -8.78
C GLY A 56 -23.37 15.98 -9.98
N ARG A 57 -22.22 15.29 -10.03
CA ARG A 57 -21.88 14.38 -11.12
C ARG A 57 -20.91 13.28 -10.69
N THR A 58 -21.02 12.13 -11.34
CA THR A 58 -20.16 10.95 -11.16
C THR A 58 -19.22 10.78 -12.35
N PHE A 59 -18.35 9.76 -12.30
CA PHE A 59 -17.63 9.32 -13.49
C PHE A 59 -18.60 8.65 -14.49
N GLU A 60 -18.25 8.67 -15.78
CA GLU A 60 -19.05 8.04 -16.82
C GLU A 60 -19.14 6.51 -16.64
N GLY A 61 -20.36 5.97 -16.62
CA GLY A 61 -20.61 4.53 -16.42
C GLY A 61 -20.66 4.10 -14.95
N PHE A 62 -20.86 5.03 -14.01
CA PHE A 62 -21.01 4.71 -12.58
C PHE A 62 -22.12 3.67 -12.33
N GLU A 63 -23.24 3.76 -13.03
CA GLU A 63 -24.42 2.90 -12.86
C GLU A 63 -24.15 1.41 -13.15
N ASP A 64 -23.17 1.12 -14.01
CA ASP A 64 -22.76 -0.24 -14.36
C ASP A 64 -21.63 -0.76 -13.46
N SER A 65 -21.20 0.02 -12.47
CA SER A 65 -20.04 -0.29 -11.64
C SER A 65 -20.39 -1.10 -10.39
N LYS A 66 -19.39 -1.77 -9.83
CA LYS A 66 -19.49 -2.43 -8.51
C LYS A 66 -19.74 -1.48 -7.34
N TYR A 67 -19.51 -0.18 -7.54
CA TYR A 67 -19.87 0.83 -6.55
C TYR A 67 -21.38 1.09 -6.54
N ALA A 68 -22.01 1.15 -7.72
CA ALA A 68 -23.46 1.34 -7.84
C ALA A 68 -24.24 0.10 -7.40
N SER A 69 -23.76 -1.10 -7.72
CA SER A 69 -24.40 -2.35 -7.26
C SER A 69 -24.22 -2.62 -5.76
N GLY A 70 -23.25 -1.98 -5.11
CA GLY A 70 -22.87 -2.23 -3.73
C GLY A 70 -21.82 -3.33 -3.54
N GLU A 71 -21.56 -4.17 -4.55
CA GLU A 71 -20.66 -5.34 -4.46
C GLU A 71 -19.24 -4.97 -3.99
N TYR A 72 -18.76 -3.76 -4.31
CA TYR A 72 -17.45 -3.27 -3.83
C TYR A 72 -17.34 -3.29 -2.30
N PHE A 73 -18.45 -3.05 -1.60
CA PHE A 73 -18.50 -2.84 -0.16
C PHE A 73 -18.68 -4.14 0.63
N ASP A 74 -19.15 -5.22 -0.01
CA ASP A 74 -19.45 -6.49 0.65
C ASP A 74 -18.28 -6.99 1.49
N LYS A 75 -17.06 -7.01 0.92
CA LYS A 75 -15.85 -7.42 1.65
C LYS A 75 -15.56 -6.57 2.90
N TYR A 76 -16.04 -5.34 2.97
CA TYR A 76 -15.82 -4.41 4.08
C TYR A 76 -16.95 -4.44 5.12
N THR A 77 -18.14 -4.90 4.73
CA THR A 77 -19.33 -4.97 5.60
C THR A 77 -19.66 -6.37 6.08
N GLU A 78 -19.26 -7.41 5.35
CA GLU A 78 -19.61 -8.82 5.64
C GLU A 78 -18.63 -9.53 6.58
N GLN A 79 -17.47 -8.93 6.85
CA GLN A 79 -16.50 -9.47 7.80
C GLN A 79 -15.93 -8.41 8.72
N GLU A 80 -15.44 -8.87 9.88
CA GLU A 80 -14.77 -7.99 10.83
C GLU A 80 -13.36 -7.62 10.33
N TRP A 81 -13.05 -6.33 10.42
CA TRP A 81 -11.74 -5.76 10.11
C TRP A 81 -11.23 -5.08 11.37
N LYS A 82 -10.18 -5.66 11.95
CA LYS A 82 -9.49 -5.13 13.12
C LYS A 82 -8.03 -5.55 13.06
N PRO A 83 -7.12 -4.80 13.72
CA PRO A 83 -5.75 -5.23 13.88
C PRO A 83 -5.68 -6.67 14.42
N ARG A 84 -4.91 -7.52 13.74
CA ARG A 84 -4.62 -8.90 14.16
C ARG A 84 -3.67 -8.92 15.35
N THR A 85 -2.82 -7.91 15.46
CA THR A 85 -1.78 -7.78 16.49
C THR A 85 -2.07 -6.61 17.42
N GLU A 86 -1.73 -6.79 18.71
CA GLU A 86 -1.90 -5.74 19.72
C GLU A 86 -1.04 -4.51 19.41
N ARG A 87 0.17 -4.74 18.89
CA ARG A 87 1.09 -3.66 18.52
C ARG A 87 0.50 -2.74 17.46
N VAL A 88 -0.17 -3.29 16.45
CA VAL A 88 -0.82 -2.47 15.41
C VAL A 88 -2.02 -1.72 15.97
N ALA A 89 -2.82 -2.33 16.85
CA ALA A 89 -3.90 -1.61 17.53
C ALA A 89 -3.37 -0.38 18.30
N GLN A 90 -2.30 -0.56 19.08
CA GLN A 90 -1.64 0.53 19.82
C GLN A 90 -1.12 1.62 18.88
N ILE A 91 -0.49 1.25 17.75
CA ILE A 91 0.02 2.22 16.78
C ILE A 91 -1.08 3.14 16.24
N PHE A 92 -2.25 2.59 15.89
CA PHE A 92 -3.37 3.40 15.41
C PHE A 92 -3.96 4.29 16.52
N GLU A 93 -4.05 3.76 17.74
CA GLU A 93 -4.52 4.52 18.92
C GLU A 93 -3.59 5.70 19.25
N GLU A 94 -2.28 5.45 19.35
CA GLU A 94 -1.26 6.47 19.62
C GLU A 94 -1.22 7.55 18.53
N ALA A 95 -1.47 7.17 17.27
CA ALA A 95 -1.57 8.10 16.16
C ALA A 95 -2.89 8.89 16.13
N GLY A 96 -3.87 8.53 16.97
CA GLY A 96 -5.22 9.12 16.96
C GLY A 96 -6.00 8.83 15.67
N VAL A 97 -5.66 7.74 14.97
CA VAL A 97 -6.29 7.35 13.71
C VAL A 97 -7.36 6.32 14.00
N GLN A 98 -8.63 6.70 13.81
CA GLN A 98 -9.74 5.76 13.93
C GLN A 98 -9.80 4.84 12.71
N ILE A 99 -9.70 3.54 12.96
CA ILE A 99 -9.95 2.51 11.96
C ILE A 99 -11.47 2.48 11.68
N PRO A 100 -11.92 2.62 10.42
CA PRO A 100 -13.34 2.59 10.08
C PRO A 100 -14.01 1.28 10.52
N THR A 101 -15.21 1.37 11.08
CA THR A 101 -16.00 0.19 11.45
C THR A 101 -16.81 -0.33 10.26
N GLN A 102 -17.38 -1.53 10.38
CA GLN A 102 -18.31 -2.10 9.40
C GLN A 102 -19.54 -1.19 9.22
N ASP A 103 -20.01 -0.58 10.32
CA ASP A 103 -21.12 0.37 10.28
C ASP A 103 -20.73 1.65 9.51
N ASP A 104 -19.49 2.11 9.61
CA ASP A 104 -19.01 3.26 8.83
C ASP A 104 -18.95 2.92 7.34
N TRP A 105 -18.50 1.71 6.99
CA TRP A 105 -18.54 1.21 5.62
C TRP A 105 -19.96 1.03 5.09
N ALA A 106 -20.89 0.54 5.90
CA ALA A 106 -22.29 0.41 5.52
C ALA A 106 -22.93 1.78 5.24
N LYS A 107 -22.66 2.78 6.10
CA LYS A 107 -23.10 4.17 5.86
C LYS A 107 -22.48 4.74 4.59
N LEU A 108 -21.19 4.48 4.34
CA LEU A 108 -20.50 4.94 3.14
C LEU A 108 -21.08 4.27 1.88
N ARG A 109 -21.40 2.97 1.92
CA ARG A 109 -22.09 2.28 0.83
C ARG A 109 -23.41 2.98 0.49
N ASP A 110 -24.21 3.31 1.49
CA ASP A 110 -25.51 3.94 1.30
C ASP A 110 -25.38 5.38 0.75
N GLU A 111 -24.40 6.15 1.22
CA GLU A 111 -24.10 7.48 0.65
C GLU A 111 -23.57 7.37 -0.79
N VAL A 112 -22.75 6.37 -1.12
CA VAL A 112 -22.29 6.12 -2.49
C VAL A 112 -23.44 5.67 -3.39
N ALA A 113 -24.37 4.87 -2.92
CA ALA A 113 -25.55 4.50 -3.70
C ALA A 113 -26.42 5.73 -4.04
N LYS A 114 -26.45 6.73 -3.15
CA LYS A 114 -27.24 7.96 -3.32
C LYS A 114 -26.54 9.04 -4.14
N HIS A 115 -25.23 9.21 -3.95
CA HIS A 115 -24.47 10.33 -4.49
C HIS A 115 -23.47 9.93 -5.58
N GLY A 116 -23.18 8.63 -5.68
CA GLY A 116 -22.11 8.07 -6.49
C GLY A 116 -20.72 8.50 -6.04
N ILE A 117 -19.74 8.27 -6.89
CA ILE A 117 -18.36 8.73 -6.68
C ILE A 117 -17.84 9.47 -7.92
N TYR A 118 -16.94 10.41 -7.69
CA TYR A 118 -16.47 11.31 -8.75
C TYR A 118 -15.38 10.68 -9.62
N ASN A 119 -14.46 9.93 -9.00
CA ASN A 119 -13.34 9.29 -9.64
C ASN A 119 -13.64 7.81 -9.86
N GLN A 120 -13.47 7.32 -11.09
CA GLN A 120 -13.60 5.89 -11.41
C GLN A 120 -12.57 5.02 -10.68
N ASN A 121 -11.35 5.53 -10.55
CA ASN A 121 -10.23 4.89 -9.90
C ASN A 121 -9.52 5.86 -8.95
N LEU A 122 -9.02 5.32 -7.83
CA LEU A 122 -8.57 6.11 -6.69
C LEU A 122 -7.10 5.90 -6.38
N GLN A 123 -6.69 4.64 -6.25
CA GLN A 123 -5.38 4.27 -5.72
C GLN A 123 -4.58 3.50 -6.75
N ALA A 124 -3.30 3.82 -6.84
CA ALA A 124 -2.28 3.09 -7.59
C ALA A 124 -0.94 3.33 -6.91
N VAL A 125 -0.15 2.27 -6.67
CA VAL A 125 1.12 2.39 -5.95
C VAL A 125 2.28 2.23 -6.93
N PRO A 126 2.80 3.34 -7.50
CA PRO A 126 3.95 3.30 -8.40
C PRO A 126 5.27 3.12 -7.62
N PRO A 127 6.38 2.85 -8.32
CA PRO A 127 7.69 3.08 -7.73
C PRO A 127 7.89 4.58 -7.53
N THR A 128 8.46 4.98 -6.40
CA THR A 128 8.73 6.39 -6.09
C THR A 128 10.22 6.62 -6.24
N GLY A 129 10.66 6.90 -7.48
CA GLY A 129 12.06 7.13 -7.85
C GLY A 129 12.65 8.36 -7.17
N SER A 130 13.12 9.36 -7.92
CA SER A 130 13.86 10.49 -7.32
C SER A 130 13.05 11.34 -6.32
N ILE A 131 11.71 11.28 -6.38
CA ILE A 131 10.83 12.01 -5.45
C ILE A 131 10.93 11.48 -4.01
N SER A 132 11.30 10.20 -3.82
CA SER A 132 11.40 9.60 -2.49
C SER A 132 12.54 10.21 -1.67
N TYR A 133 13.66 10.54 -2.33
CA TYR A 133 14.79 11.23 -1.70
C TYR A 133 14.43 12.63 -1.21
N ILE A 134 13.64 13.37 -1.99
CA ILE A 134 13.19 14.72 -1.62
C ILE A 134 12.24 14.64 -0.42
N ASN A 135 11.34 13.66 -0.42
CA ASN A 135 10.38 13.44 0.66
C ASN A 135 10.99 12.72 1.89
N ASN A 136 12.27 12.38 1.84
CA ASN A 136 12.96 11.54 2.83
C ASN A 136 12.17 10.26 3.17
N SER A 137 11.90 9.45 2.16
CA SER A 137 11.09 8.25 2.24
C SER A 137 11.78 7.05 1.59
N THR A 138 11.54 5.86 2.12
CA THR A 138 11.85 4.61 1.41
C THR A 138 10.93 4.46 0.19
N SER A 139 11.46 3.92 -0.90
CA SER A 139 10.71 3.84 -2.16
C SER A 139 9.51 2.91 -2.04
N SER A 140 8.33 3.41 -2.40
CA SER A 140 7.08 2.64 -2.44
C SER A 140 6.81 1.91 -1.12
N ILE A 141 6.17 0.73 -1.21
CA ILE A 141 5.91 -0.14 -0.06
C ILE A 141 6.87 -1.35 0.01
N HIS A 142 7.80 -1.51 -0.92
CA HIS A 142 8.80 -2.57 -0.87
C HIS A 142 9.95 -2.23 0.09
N PRO A 143 10.79 -3.21 0.47
CA PRO A 143 11.94 -2.94 1.33
C PRO A 143 12.98 -2.04 0.65
N ILE A 144 13.93 -1.57 1.45
CA ILE A 144 15.04 -0.78 0.94
C ILE A 144 15.96 -1.67 0.09
N ALA A 145 16.54 -1.13 -0.98
CA ALA A 145 17.53 -1.86 -1.77
C ALA A 145 18.88 -1.97 -1.03
N ALA A 146 19.17 -1.02 -0.13
CA ALA A 146 20.34 -1.01 0.75
C ALA A 146 20.09 -0.08 1.95
N PRO A 147 20.73 -0.30 3.12
CA PRO A 147 20.72 0.62 4.25
C PRO A 147 21.24 2.03 3.89
N VAL A 148 22.30 2.10 3.08
CA VAL A 148 22.81 3.33 2.48
C VAL A 148 22.86 3.14 0.97
N GLU A 149 21.90 3.74 0.27
CA GLU A 149 21.83 3.66 -1.18
C GLU A 149 22.94 4.50 -1.83
N ILE A 150 23.55 3.97 -2.90
CA ILE A 150 24.60 4.63 -3.66
C ILE A 150 24.08 4.97 -5.06
N ARG A 151 24.01 6.25 -5.37
CA ARG A 151 23.54 6.73 -6.68
C ARG A 151 24.69 7.32 -7.48
N LYS A 152 24.81 6.96 -8.76
CA LYS A 152 25.81 7.52 -9.67
C LYS A 152 25.31 8.83 -10.27
N GLU A 153 25.47 9.93 -9.53
CA GLU A 153 25.00 11.25 -9.94
C GLU A 153 26.05 12.34 -9.72
N GLY A 154 25.96 13.40 -10.53
CA GLY A 154 26.76 14.61 -10.41
C GLY A 154 28.24 14.46 -10.81
N LYS A 155 28.98 15.57 -10.70
CA LYS A 155 30.41 15.64 -11.03
C LYS A 155 31.31 14.84 -10.08
N ILE A 156 30.78 14.52 -8.89
CA ILE A 156 31.46 13.79 -7.82
C ILE A 156 31.38 12.26 -8.07
N GLY A 157 30.48 11.82 -8.96
CA GLY A 157 30.36 10.43 -9.41
C GLY A 157 29.51 9.52 -8.52
N ARG A 158 29.36 9.83 -7.22
CA ARG A 158 28.48 9.10 -6.30
C ARG A 158 27.83 10.01 -5.25
N VAL A 159 26.59 9.70 -4.89
CA VAL A 159 25.82 10.28 -3.79
C VAL A 159 25.33 9.15 -2.89
N TYR A 160 25.40 9.35 -1.57
CA TYR A 160 25.01 8.36 -0.56
C TYR A 160 23.72 8.81 0.13
N TYR A 161 22.74 7.91 0.23
CA TYR A 161 21.43 8.18 0.80
C TYR A 161 21.11 7.16 1.90
N PRO A 162 21.24 7.52 3.20
CA PRO A 162 20.86 6.64 4.29
C PRO A 162 19.33 6.51 4.38
N ALA A 163 18.84 5.31 4.71
CA ALA A 163 17.42 5.07 4.87
C ALA A 163 16.79 5.98 5.96
N PRO A 164 15.58 6.50 5.73
CA PRO A 164 14.86 7.32 6.72
C PRO A 164 14.70 6.60 8.06
N HIS A 165 14.88 7.34 9.16
CA HIS A 165 14.75 6.85 10.54
C HIS A 165 15.76 5.77 10.98
N MET A 166 16.71 5.41 10.11
CA MET A 166 17.77 4.46 10.45
C MET A 166 18.83 5.12 11.33
N THR A 167 19.18 4.45 12.42
CA THR A 167 20.25 4.79 13.35
C THR A 167 21.07 3.53 13.65
N ASN A 168 22.20 3.69 14.35
CA ASN A 168 23.01 2.53 14.75
C ASN A 168 22.26 1.57 15.71
N ASP A 169 21.23 2.06 16.42
CA ASP A 169 20.49 1.31 17.45
C ASP A 169 19.28 0.53 16.89
N ASN A 170 18.99 0.66 15.58
CA ASN A 170 17.87 -0.01 14.93
C ASN A 170 18.21 -0.63 13.57
N LEU A 171 19.49 -0.84 13.26
CA LEU A 171 19.95 -1.39 11.97
C LEU A 171 19.29 -2.73 11.61
N GLU A 172 18.93 -3.55 12.62
CA GLU A 172 18.28 -4.85 12.42
C GLU A 172 16.91 -4.77 11.72
N TYR A 173 16.24 -3.62 11.79
CA TYR A 173 14.94 -3.41 11.12
C TYR A 173 15.08 -2.90 9.68
N PHE A 174 16.31 -2.66 9.20
CA PHE A 174 16.60 -2.14 7.87
C PHE A 174 17.35 -3.17 7.03
N GLN A 175 16.87 -4.42 7.03
CA GLN A 175 17.38 -5.46 6.13
C GLN A 175 17.04 -5.10 4.67
N ASP A 176 17.98 -5.31 3.75
CA ASP A 176 17.71 -5.02 2.34
C ASP A 176 16.73 -6.03 1.71
N ALA A 177 16.18 -5.65 0.56
CA ALA A 177 15.20 -6.44 -0.16
C ALA A 177 15.72 -7.83 -0.62
N TYR A 178 17.03 -8.00 -0.78
CA TYR A 178 17.64 -9.28 -1.15
C TYR A 178 17.69 -10.24 0.04
N GLU A 179 17.93 -9.73 1.24
CA GLU A 179 17.90 -10.52 2.48
C GLU A 179 16.47 -10.81 2.96
N ILE A 180 15.54 -9.87 2.78
CA ILE A 180 14.11 -10.10 3.07
C ILE A 180 13.52 -11.15 2.13
N GLY A 181 13.89 -11.09 0.85
CA GLY A 181 13.50 -12.06 -0.15
C GLY A 181 12.07 -11.89 -0.69
N PRO A 182 11.75 -12.59 -1.80
CA PRO A 182 10.54 -12.34 -2.58
C PRO A 182 9.24 -12.69 -1.84
N GLU A 183 9.24 -13.72 -0.99
CA GLU A 183 8.03 -14.20 -0.31
C GLU A 183 7.40 -13.13 0.58
N LYS A 184 8.21 -12.54 1.48
CA LYS A 184 7.77 -11.44 2.36
C LYS A 184 7.33 -10.20 1.59
N ILE A 185 7.99 -9.90 0.47
CA ILE A 185 7.59 -8.77 -0.38
C ILE A 185 6.22 -9.05 -0.99
N ILE A 186 6.01 -10.25 -1.54
CA ILE A 186 4.73 -10.68 -2.11
C ILE A 186 3.63 -10.63 -1.05
N ASP A 187 3.89 -11.12 0.16
CA ASP A 187 2.91 -11.11 1.25
C ASP A 187 2.49 -9.68 1.64
N THR A 188 3.43 -8.75 1.78
CA THR A 188 3.10 -7.34 2.05
C THR A 188 2.27 -6.72 0.93
N TYR A 189 2.61 -6.99 -0.33
CA TYR A 189 1.85 -6.49 -1.47
C TYR A 189 0.47 -7.13 -1.57
N ALA A 190 0.30 -8.38 -1.13
CA ALA A 190 -1.00 -9.05 -1.09
C ALA A 190 -1.95 -8.37 -0.09
N GLU A 191 -1.45 -7.96 1.08
CA GLU A 191 -2.25 -7.19 2.06
C GLU A 191 -2.74 -5.85 1.46
N ALA A 192 -1.87 -5.12 0.76
CA ALA A 192 -2.26 -3.86 0.10
C ALA A 192 -3.19 -4.08 -1.12
N THR A 193 -2.99 -5.14 -1.89
CA THR A 193 -3.72 -5.42 -3.15
C THR A 193 -5.22 -5.60 -2.92
N GLN A 194 -5.63 -6.05 -1.73
CA GLN A 194 -7.02 -6.20 -1.35
C GLN A 194 -7.78 -4.86 -1.36
N HIS A 195 -7.08 -3.74 -1.17
CA HIS A 195 -7.69 -2.41 -0.98
C HIS A 195 -7.41 -1.43 -2.12
N VAL A 196 -6.31 -1.61 -2.84
CA VAL A 196 -5.95 -0.78 -4.00
C VAL A 196 -6.77 -1.21 -5.22
N ASP A 197 -7.54 -0.31 -5.80
CA ASP A 197 -8.44 -0.61 -6.92
C ASP A 197 -7.68 -0.82 -8.24
N GLN A 198 -6.57 -0.11 -8.49
CA GLN A 198 -5.72 -0.32 -9.66
C GLN A 198 -4.63 -1.37 -9.37
N GLY A 199 -3.35 -1.02 -9.49
CA GLY A 199 -2.22 -1.93 -9.32
C GLY A 199 -1.10 -1.33 -8.47
N LEU A 200 -0.15 -2.19 -8.13
CA LEU A 200 1.06 -1.84 -7.40
C LEU A 200 2.25 -2.36 -8.19
N SER A 201 3.28 -1.53 -8.34
CA SER A 201 4.53 -1.96 -8.99
C SER A 201 5.35 -2.81 -8.02
N LEU A 202 5.37 -4.12 -8.26
CA LEU A 202 6.03 -5.12 -7.43
C LEU A 202 7.36 -5.52 -8.05
N THR A 203 8.46 -5.13 -7.43
CA THR A 203 9.80 -5.61 -7.80
C THR A 203 10.20 -6.77 -6.90
N LEU A 204 10.61 -7.90 -7.49
CA LEU A 204 11.18 -9.02 -6.76
C LEU A 204 12.72 -8.97 -6.84
N PHE A 205 13.36 -9.06 -5.69
CA PHE A 205 14.82 -9.00 -5.56
C PHE A 205 15.37 -10.39 -5.31
N PHE A 206 16.36 -10.78 -6.13
CA PHE A 206 17.00 -12.09 -6.06
C PHE A 206 18.51 -11.95 -5.96
N LYS A 207 19.13 -12.86 -5.20
CA LYS A 207 20.60 -13.02 -5.20
C LYS A 207 21.06 -13.54 -6.56
N ASP A 208 22.32 -13.29 -6.90
CA ASP A 208 22.94 -13.70 -8.17
C ASP A 208 23.01 -15.23 -8.36
N THR A 209 22.87 -15.98 -7.27
CA THR A 209 22.77 -17.44 -7.27
C THR A 209 21.37 -17.99 -7.58
N ALA A 210 20.35 -17.13 -7.74
CA ALA A 210 18.98 -17.58 -7.99
C ALA A 210 18.83 -18.24 -9.36
N THR A 211 18.06 -19.32 -9.41
CA THR A 211 17.78 -20.04 -10.66
C THR A 211 16.49 -19.53 -11.32
N THR A 212 16.32 -19.84 -12.60
CA THR A 212 15.04 -19.59 -13.31
C THR A 212 13.86 -20.28 -12.64
N ARG A 213 14.10 -21.43 -11.97
CA ARG A 213 13.08 -22.14 -11.19
C ARG A 213 12.67 -21.36 -9.94
N ASP A 214 13.59 -20.67 -9.28
CA ASP A 214 13.29 -19.84 -8.11
C ASP A 214 12.45 -18.63 -8.49
N VAL A 215 12.79 -17.98 -9.61
CA VAL A 215 11.98 -16.89 -10.18
C VAL A 215 10.57 -17.38 -10.53
N ASN A 216 10.46 -18.53 -11.19
CA ASN A 216 9.16 -19.09 -11.57
C ASN A 216 8.31 -19.46 -10.35
N LYS A 217 8.91 -20.01 -9.28
CA LYS A 217 8.22 -20.27 -8.02
C LYS A 217 7.67 -18.99 -7.39
N ALA A 218 8.46 -17.91 -7.37
CA ALA A 218 8.01 -16.63 -6.83
C ALA A 218 6.85 -16.03 -7.64
N GLN A 219 6.87 -16.16 -8.97
CA GLN A 219 5.77 -15.74 -9.84
C GLN A 219 4.49 -16.55 -9.59
N ILE A 220 4.61 -17.88 -9.45
CA ILE A 220 3.49 -18.74 -9.09
C ILE A 220 2.94 -18.36 -7.71
N TYR A 221 3.82 -18.10 -6.74
CA TYR A 221 3.41 -17.66 -5.41
C TYR A 221 2.64 -16.33 -5.46
N ALA A 222 3.18 -15.33 -6.16
CA ALA A 222 2.51 -14.04 -6.38
C ALA A 222 1.11 -14.22 -6.99
N TRP A 223 1.00 -15.05 -8.03
CA TRP A 223 -0.30 -15.38 -8.64
C TRP A 223 -1.26 -16.02 -7.65
N THR A 224 -0.82 -17.01 -6.87
CA THR A 224 -1.66 -17.67 -5.85
C THR A 224 -2.09 -16.73 -4.72
N LYS A 225 -1.30 -15.69 -4.43
CA LYS A 225 -1.60 -14.66 -3.42
C LYS A 225 -2.48 -13.52 -3.97
N GLY A 226 -2.92 -13.59 -5.22
CA GLY A 226 -3.81 -12.60 -5.83
C GLY A 226 -3.12 -11.31 -6.29
N ILE A 227 -1.79 -11.33 -6.47
CA ILE A 227 -1.06 -10.20 -7.02
C ILE A 227 -1.52 -9.89 -8.44
N LYS A 228 -1.83 -8.61 -8.70
CA LYS A 228 -2.34 -8.14 -10.00
C LYS A 228 -1.25 -8.06 -11.09
N THR A 229 -0.04 -7.68 -10.70
CA THR A 229 1.11 -7.49 -11.61
C THR A 229 2.43 -7.73 -10.87
N VAL A 230 3.40 -8.35 -11.55
CA VAL A 230 4.81 -8.51 -11.14
C VAL A 230 5.67 -7.91 -12.23
#